data_AF-A0A9D2KWK9-F1
#
_entry.id   AF-A0A9D2KWK9-F1
#
_cell.length_a   1.000
_cell.length_b   1.000
_cell.length_c   1.000
_cell.angle_alpha   90.00
_cell.angle_beta   90.00
_cell.angle_gamma   90.00
#
_symmetry.space_group_name_H-M   'P 1'
#
loop_
_entity.id
_entity.type
_entity.pdbx_description
1 polymer ?
#
loop_
_entity_poly.entity_id
_entity_poly.type
_entity_poly.pdbx_seq_one_letter_code
_entity_poly.pdbx_strand_id
1 'polypeptide(L)'
;MFVGIAMKLFFGFIALAIVMRIVGKKALSEVTPYDIIYSFVLGGIVEESIYDDKVHVGHLLFAFFIWAIIIYTVESFIQRRDSVAKTMKGRPSVLIFEGKLNLSQLKSNHVEMEQLRSLLRKEGSFSLQEVD
;
A
#
# COMPACT_ATOMS: atom_id res chain seq x y z
N MET A 1 -4.13 34.97 6.11
CA MET A 1 -4.89 33.74 6.39
C MET A 1 -4.95 32.84 5.16
N PHE A 2 -5.68 33.18 4.08
CA PHE A 2 -5.82 32.32 2.88
C PHE A 2 -4.51 32.01 2.13
N VAL A 3 -3.58 32.97 2.04
CA VAL A 3 -2.27 32.75 1.38
C VAL A 3 -1.41 31.71 2.11
N GLY A 4 -1.50 31.65 3.44
CA GLY A 4 -0.80 30.64 4.24
C GLY A 4 -1.36 29.24 4.00
N ILE A 5 -2.68 29.12 3.93
CA ILE A 5 -3.37 27.87 3.59
C ILE A 5 -2.98 27.40 2.18
N ALA A 6 -2.96 28.31 1.20
CA ALA A 6 -2.54 27.98 -0.17
C ALA A 6 -1.09 27.47 -0.24
N MET A 7 -0.16 28.10 0.49
CA MET A 7 1.23 27.62 0.56
C MET A 7 1.32 26.25 1.24
N LYS A 8 0.63 26.05 2.38
CA LYS A 8 0.61 24.75 3.09
C LYS A 8 0.09 23.63 2.18
N LEU A 9 -0.98 23.87 1.44
CA LEU A 9 -1.53 22.91 0.48
C LEU A 9 -0.54 22.60 -0.65
N PHE A 10 0.09 23.63 -1.22
CA PHE A 10 1.05 23.45 -2.31
C PHE A 10 2.27 22.62 -1.88
N PHE A 11 2.92 23.01 -0.78
CA PHE A 11 4.07 22.28 -0.26
C PHE A 11 3.69 20.91 0.31
N GLY A 12 2.52 20.80 0.93
CA GLY A 12 2.02 19.54 1.46
C GLY A 12 1.74 18.52 0.37
N PHE A 13 1.15 18.95 -0.75
CA PHE A 13 0.94 18.11 -1.92
C PHE A 13 2.27 17.62 -2.52
N ILE A 14 3.26 18.50 -2.66
CA ILE A 14 4.59 18.12 -3.16
C ILE A 14 5.25 17.09 -2.24
N ALA A 15 5.20 17.31 -0.92
CA ALA A 15 5.76 16.38 0.05
C ALA A 15 5.04 15.03 0.05
N LEU A 16 3.71 15.01 -0.02
CA LEU A 16 2.92 13.78 -0.21
C LEU A 16 3.33 13.03 -1.47
N ALA A 17 3.49 13.72 -2.59
CA ALA A 17 3.92 13.11 -3.85
C ALA A 17 5.31 12.48 -3.73
N ILE A 18 6.24 13.12 -3.00
CA ILE A 18 7.56 12.56 -2.71
C ILE A 18 7.44 11.30 -1.83
N VAL A 19 6.64 11.35 -0.76
CA VAL A 19 6.43 10.19 0.13
C VAL A 19 5.83 9.02 -0.65
N MET A 20 4.80 9.26 -1.47
CA MET A 20 4.20 8.25 -2.34
C MET A 20 5.22 7.66 -3.33
N ARG A 21 6.14 8.48 -3.85
CA ARG A 21 7.22 7.99 -4.71
C ARG A 21 8.22 7.09 -3.97
N ILE A 22 8.47 7.35 -2.68
CA ILE A 22 9.32 6.52 -1.82
C ILE A 22 8.63 5.19 -1.48
N VAL A 23 7.32 5.21 -1.24
CA VAL A 23 6.50 3.99 -1.03
C VAL A 23 6.54 3.07 -2.27
N GLY A 24 6.82 3.63 -3.44
CA GLY A 24 7.20 2.88 -4.63
C GLY A 24 6.01 2.50 -5.53
N LYS A 25 6.34 1.91 -6.69
CA LYS A 25 5.39 1.48 -7.73
C LYS A 25 4.72 0.15 -7.37
N LYS A 26 4.06 0.04 -6.22
CA LYS A 26 3.19 -1.11 -5.98
C LYS A 26 1.99 -1.00 -6.92
N ALA A 27 1.68 -2.06 -7.65
CA ALA A 27 0.49 -2.08 -8.50
C ALA A 27 -0.75 -1.90 -7.60
N LEU A 28 -1.87 -1.38 -8.14
CA LEU A 28 -3.14 -1.28 -7.39
C LEU A 28 -3.61 -2.62 -6.80
N SER A 29 -3.16 -3.75 -7.37
CA SER A 29 -3.42 -5.10 -6.87
C SER A 29 -2.53 -5.56 -5.72
N GLU A 30 -1.46 -4.81 -5.40
CA GLU A 30 -0.51 -5.11 -4.33
C GLU A 30 -0.59 -4.11 -3.18
N VAL A 31 -1.63 -3.27 -3.13
CA VAL A 31 -1.88 -2.36 -2.01
C VAL A 31 -2.03 -3.20 -0.75
N THR A 32 -1.07 -3.07 0.15
CA THR A 32 -1.09 -3.78 1.42
C THR A 32 -1.95 -3.02 2.44
N PRO A 33 -2.49 -3.68 3.47
CA PRO A 33 -3.21 -2.99 4.55
C PRO A 33 -2.38 -1.87 5.21
N TYR A 34 -1.05 -2.02 5.23
CA TYR A 34 -0.12 -1.01 5.75
C TYR A 34 -0.12 0.26 4.90
N ASP A 35 -0.20 0.14 3.57
CA ASP A 35 -0.25 1.29 2.66
C ASP A 35 -1.51 2.14 2.91
N ILE A 36 -2.62 1.49 3.29
CA ILE A 36 -3.86 2.18 3.69
C ILE A 36 -3.66 2.94 5.00
N ILE A 37 -3.04 2.31 6.00
CA ILE A 37 -2.73 2.95 7.29
C ILE A 37 -1.82 4.18 7.07
N TYR A 38 -0.78 4.05 6.24
CA TYR A 38 0.12 5.16 5.91
C TYR A 38 -0.60 6.32 5.25
N SER A 39 -1.50 6.02 4.31
CA SER A 39 -2.31 7.02 3.61
C SER A 39 -3.24 7.77 4.55
N PHE A 40 -3.85 7.08 5.52
CA PHE A 40 -4.70 7.70 6.54
C PHE A 40 -3.93 8.67 7.43
N VAL A 41 -2.77 8.25 7.94
CA VAL A 41 -1.96 9.12 8.82
C VAL A 41 -1.42 10.33 8.05
N LEU A 42 -0.98 10.13 6.81
CA LEU A 42 -0.56 11.22 5.92
C LEU A 42 -1.69 12.24 5.71
N GLY A 43 -2.91 11.78 5.46
CA GLY A 43 -4.09 12.63 5.36
C GLY A 43 -4.33 13.45 6.62
N GLY A 44 -4.27 12.81 7.80
CA GLY A 44 -4.45 13.48 9.09
C GLY A 44 -3.40 14.56 9.38
N ILE A 45 -2.13 14.31 9.05
CA ILE A 45 -1.06 15.32 9.20
C ILE A 45 -1.36 16.56 8.36
N VAL A 46 -1.84 16.37 7.13
CA VAL A 46 -2.17 17.46 6.21
C VAL A 46 -3.37 18.23 6.72
N GLU A 47 -4.43 17.53 7.11
CA GLU A 47 -5.66 18.12 7.65
C GLU A 47 -5.36 19.01 8.85
N GLU A 48 -4.70 18.47 9.88
CA GLU A 48 -4.35 19.20 11.09
C GLU A 48 -3.49 20.43 10.77
N SER A 49 -2.53 20.29 9.85
CA SER A 49 -1.62 21.38 9.48
C SER A 49 -2.30 22.53 8.76
N ILE A 50 -3.41 22.29 8.06
CA ILE A 50 -4.15 23.30 7.31
C ILE A 50 -4.95 24.20 8.25
N TYR A 51 -5.59 23.60 9.27
CA TYR A 51 -6.50 24.32 10.17
C TYR A 51 -5.80 24.98 11.36
N ASP A 52 -4.61 24.53 11.76
CA ASP A 52 -3.86 25.19 12.82
C ASP A 52 -2.94 26.31 12.29
N ASP A 53 -3.27 27.55 12.63
CA ASP A 53 -2.49 28.75 12.28
C ASP A 53 -1.09 28.77 12.95
N LYS A 54 -0.88 28.02 14.03
CA LYS A 54 0.43 27.90 14.70
C LYS A 54 1.39 26.98 13.95
N VAL A 55 0.87 26.10 13.09
CA VAL A 55 1.66 25.15 12.33
C VAL A 55 2.16 25.84 11.06
N HIS A 56 3.46 26.18 11.02
CA HIS A 56 4.10 26.68 9.80
C HIS A 56 4.47 25.57 8.82
N VAL A 57 4.71 25.92 7.55
CA VAL A 57 5.13 24.98 6.50
C VAL A 57 6.36 24.15 6.90
N GLY A 58 7.27 24.71 7.69
CA GLY A 58 8.43 23.98 8.22
C GLY A 58 8.06 22.80 9.13
N HIS A 59 7.02 22.94 9.97
CA HIS A 59 6.55 21.86 10.83
C HIS A 59 5.93 20.72 10.00
N LEU A 60 5.20 21.08 8.94
CA LEU A 60 4.60 20.16 7.99
C LEU A 60 5.68 19.36 7.24
N LEU A 61 6.72 20.03 6.74
CA LEU A 61 7.86 19.37 6.09
C LEU A 61 8.63 18.45 7.06
N PHE A 62 8.83 18.88 8.30
CA PHE A 62 9.49 18.06 9.33
C PHE A 62 8.67 16.81 9.68
N ALA A 63 7.35 16.95 9.85
CA ALA A 63 6.45 15.85 10.11
C ALA A 63 6.49 14.82 8.97
N PHE A 64 6.44 15.28 7.70
CA PHE A 64 6.58 14.38 6.56
C PHE A 64 7.94 13.73 6.46
N PHE A 65 9.02 14.42 6.81
CA PHE A 65 10.36 13.84 6.82
C PHE A 65 10.46 12.69 7.84
N ILE A 66 10.00 12.90 9.07
CA ILE A 66 9.93 11.83 10.09
C ILE A 66 9.05 10.68 9.59
N TRP A 67 7.88 11.01 9.06
CA TRP A 67 6.94 10.00 8.59
C TRP A 67 7.51 9.17 7.44
N ALA A 68 8.23 9.80 6.51
CA ALA A 68 8.93 9.12 5.43
C ALA A 68 10.00 8.14 5.97
N ILE A 69 10.75 8.53 7.01
CA ILE A 69 11.73 7.65 7.66
C ILE A 69 11.04 6.45 8.31
N ILE A 70 9.91 6.66 8.99
CA ILE A 70 9.13 5.58 9.60
C ILE A 70 8.65 4.60 8.53
N ILE A 71 8.01 5.10 7.48
CA ILE A 71 7.53 4.27 6.37
C ILE A 71 8.69 3.46 5.79
N TYR A 72 9.80 4.12 5.45
CA TYR A 72 10.97 3.45 4.88
C TYR A 72 11.55 2.36 5.81
N THR A 73 11.58 2.63 7.12
CA THR A 73 12.06 1.67 8.12
C THR A 73 11.14 0.46 8.21
N VAL A 74 9.82 0.68 8.24
CA VAL A 74 8.84 -0.41 8.32
C VAL A 74 8.83 -1.22 7.03
N GLU A 75 8.84 -0.58 5.86
CA GLU A 75 9.00 -1.22 4.55
C GLU A 75 10.25 -2.10 4.50
N SER A 76 11.41 -1.54 4.83
CA SER A 76 12.68 -2.27 4.85
C SER A 76 12.67 -3.42 5.86
N PHE A 77 11.97 -3.29 6.99
CA PHE A 77 11.86 -4.35 7.98
C PHE A 77 10.96 -5.49 7.51
N ILE A 78 9.82 -5.16 6.89
CA ILE A 78 8.91 -6.14 6.29
C ILE A 78 9.60 -6.89 5.15
N GLN A 79 10.38 -6.20 4.30
CA GLN A 79 11.08 -6.83 3.18
C GLN A 79 12.26 -7.73 3.62
N ARG A 80 12.98 -7.39 4.68
CA ARG A 80 14.17 -8.16 5.13
C ARG A 80 13.87 -9.38 5.97
N ARG A 81 12.67 -9.50 6.53
CA ARG A 81 12.30 -10.58 7.45
C ARG A 81 11.22 -11.44 6.80
N ASP A 82 11.61 -12.54 6.17
CA ASP A 82 10.67 -13.52 5.58
C ASP A 82 9.57 -13.97 6.56
N SER A 83 9.85 -14.06 7.86
CA SER A 83 8.84 -14.36 8.88
C SER A 83 7.82 -13.24 9.07
N VAL A 84 8.25 -11.98 9.01
CA VAL A 84 7.36 -10.81 9.14
C VAL A 84 6.57 -10.62 7.84
N ALA A 85 7.21 -10.79 6.68
CA ALA A 85 6.53 -10.84 5.40
C ALA A 85 5.47 -11.94 5.36
N LYS A 86 5.75 -13.15 5.87
CA LYS A 86 4.78 -14.26 5.92
C LYS A 86 3.61 -14.02 6.88
N THR A 87 3.83 -13.31 8.00
CA THR A 87 2.74 -12.96 8.94
C THR A 87 1.93 -11.76 8.45
N MET A 88 2.57 -10.79 7.79
CA MET A 88 1.93 -9.53 7.37
C MET A 88 1.33 -9.56 5.95
N LYS A 89 1.99 -10.24 4.99
CA LYS A 89 1.49 -10.43 3.62
C LYS A 89 0.77 -11.77 3.41
N GLY A 90 0.81 -12.66 4.41
CA GLY A 90 0.35 -14.04 4.28
C GLY A 90 1.41 -14.95 3.67
N ARG A 91 1.21 -16.27 3.79
CA ARG A 91 2.08 -17.25 3.11
C ARG A 91 1.63 -17.36 1.65
N PRO A 92 2.56 -17.38 0.68
CA PRO A 92 2.18 -17.67 -0.71
C PRO A 92 1.56 -19.07 -0.75
N SER A 93 0.31 -19.14 -1.17
CA SER A 93 -0.46 -20.36 -1.30
C SER A 93 -0.61 -20.70 -2.78
N VAL A 94 -0.21 -21.89 -3.17
CA VAL A 94 -0.43 -22.40 -4.52
C VAL A 94 -1.92 -22.76 -4.67
N LEU A 95 -2.63 -21.99 -5.50
CA LEU A 95 -4.06 -22.18 -5.77
C LEU A 95 -4.32 -23.20 -6.89
N ILE A 96 -3.42 -23.26 -7.88
CA ILE A 96 -3.44 -24.19 -9.02
C ILE A 96 -2.05 -24.82 -9.09
N PHE A 97 -1.99 -26.14 -9.24
CA PHE A 97 -0.75 -26.88 -9.46
C PHE A 97 -1.02 -27.91 -10.57
N GLU A 98 -0.31 -27.81 -11.69
CA GLU A 98 -0.45 -28.70 -12.86
C GLU A 98 -1.91 -28.85 -13.31
N GLY A 99 -2.62 -27.73 -13.49
CA GLY A 99 -4.04 -27.71 -13.86
C GLY A 99 -5.02 -28.26 -12.82
N LYS A 100 -4.55 -28.64 -11.62
CA LYS A 100 -5.42 -29.09 -10.51
C LYS A 100 -5.65 -27.97 -9.51
N LEU A 101 -6.94 -27.73 -9.26
CA LEU A 101 -7.41 -26.73 -8.31
C LEU A 101 -7.25 -27.21 -6.86
N ASN A 102 -6.55 -26.42 -6.05
CA ASN A 102 -6.44 -26.68 -4.63
C ASN A 102 -7.59 -26.01 -3.86
N LEU A 103 -8.73 -26.71 -3.80
CA LEU A 103 -9.94 -26.24 -3.10
C LEU A 103 -9.69 -25.93 -1.61
N SER A 104 -8.75 -26.64 -0.98
CA SER A 104 -8.39 -26.39 0.42
C SER A 104 -7.70 -25.03 0.60
N GLN A 105 -6.83 -24.65 -0.34
CA GLN A 105 -6.12 -23.37 -0.32
C GLN A 105 -7.01 -22.21 -0.73
N LEU A 106 -7.93 -22.40 -1.69
CA LEU A 106 -8.94 -21.40 -2.03
C LEU A 106 -9.82 -21.06 -0.82
N LYS A 107 -10.31 -22.09 -0.11
CA LYS A 107 -11.14 -21.89 1.07
C LYS A 107 -10.36 -21.25 2.23
N SER A 108 -9.09 -21.64 2.43
CA SER A 108 -8.23 -21.05 3.45
C SER A 108 -7.86 -19.58 3.17
N ASN A 109 -7.75 -19.18 1.90
CA ASN A 109 -7.42 -17.81 1.50
C ASN A 109 -8.67 -16.97 1.19
N HIS A 110 -9.88 -17.51 1.39
CA HIS A 110 -11.16 -16.85 1.09
C HIS A 110 -11.25 -16.34 -0.36
N VAL A 111 -10.63 -17.05 -1.30
CA VAL A 111 -10.65 -16.70 -2.72
C VAL A 111 -11.83 -17.43 -3.39
N GLU A 112 -12.75 -16.65 -3.94
CA GLU A 112 -13.89 -17.19 -4.69
C GLU A 112 -13.49 -17.62 -6.11
N MET A 113 -14.23 -18.58 -6.67
CA MET A 113 -13.99 -19.08 -8.03
C MET A 113 -14.14 -18.00 -9.10
N GLU A 114 -15.00 -17.00 -8.90
CA GLU A 114 -15.13 -15.87 -9.81
C GLU A 114 -13.91 -14.95 -9.77
N GLN A 115 -13.38 -14.68 -8.57
CA GLN A 115 -12.14 -13.91 -8.41
C GLN A 115 -10.96 -14.63 -9.07
N LEU A 116 -10.84 -15.95 -8.87
CA LEU A 116 -9.79 -16.75 -9.52
C LEU A 116 -9.90 -16.68 -11.05
N ARG A 117 -11.11 -16.85 -11.62
CA ARG A 117 -11.34 -16.74 -13.06
C ARG A 117 -11.02 -15.35 -13.61
N SER A 118 -11.32 -14.31 -12.85
CA SER A 118 -10.99 -12.92 -13.20
C SER A 118 -9.47 -12.70 -13.25
N LEU A 119 -8.74 -13.22 -12.26
CA LEU A 119 -7.28 -13.17 -12.22
C LEU A 119 -6.64 -13.93 -13.40
N LEU A 120 -7.14 -15.13 -13.71
CA LEU A 120 -6.67 -15.93 -14.86
C LEU A 120 -6.86 -15.21 -16.20
N ARG A 121 -8.04 -14.59 -16.40
CA ARG A 121 -8.29 -13.79 -17.61
C ARG A 121 -7.37 -12.59 -17.73
N LYS A 122 -7.00 -11.96 -16.61
CA LYS A 122 -6.09 -10.81 -16.60
C LYS A 122 -4.68 -11.20 -17.06
N GLU A 123 -4.25 -12.41 -16.75
CA GLU A 123 -2.99 -13.01 -17.19
C GLU A 123 -3.10 -13.73 -18.55
N GLY A 124 -4.25 -13.64 -19.23
CA GLY A 124 -4.46 -14.19 -20.58
C GLY A 124 -4.81 -15.68 -20.64
N SER A 125 -4.98 -16.35 -19.49
CA SER A 125 -5.44 -17.74 -19.42
C SER A 125 -6.98 -17.79 -19.32
N PHE A 126 -7.63 -18.47 -20.27
CA PHE A 126 -9.09 -18.56 -20.31
C PHE A 126 -9.60 -19.87 -19.70
N SER A 127 -8.72 -20.86 -19.54
CA SER A 127 -9.01 -22.14 -18.90
C SER A 127 -8.05 -22.42 -17.74
N LEU A 128 -8.58 -23.07 -16.69
CA LEU A 128 -7.79 -23.56 -15.55
C LEU A 128 -6.75 -24.62 -15.94
N GLN A 129 -6.93 -25.23 -17.13
CA GLN A 129 -6.06 -26.28 -17.67
C GLN A 129 -4.83 -25.72 -18.42
N GLU A 130 -4.78 -24.41 -18.67
CA GLU A 130 -3.67 -23.74 -19.35
C GLU A 130 -2.57 -23.28 -18.37
N VAL A 131 -2.75 -23.57 -17.07
CA VAL A 131 -1.92 -23.06 -15.98
C VAL A 131 -1.27 -24.23 -15.23
N ASP A 132 0.05 -24.30 -15.32
CA ASP A 132 0.90 -25.27 -14.61
C ASP A 132 1.36 -24.76 -13.24
#